data_AF-A0A183JII4-F1
#
_entry.id   AF-A0A183JII4-F1
#
_cell.length_a   1.000
_cell.length_b   1.000
_cell.length_c   1.000
_cell.angle_alpha   90.00
_cell.angle_beta   90.00
_cell.angle_gamma   90.00
#
_symmetry.space_group_name_H-M   'P 1'
#
loop_
_entity.id
_entity.type
_entity.pdbx_description
1 polymer ?
#
loop_
_entity_poly.entity_id
_entity_poly.type
_entity_poly.pdbx_seq_one_letter_code
_entity_poly.pdbx_strand_id
1 'polypeptide(L)'
;IRGTNYQSPHGIPIDLLDRLLIISTDSYTDKEIQAILKIRCEEEDVDISEDALVVLTRIGMQTSLRYAIQLITTANLVCRKRKGLEVSKEDIRKVYSLFMDEARSTLFLKEYQQEFMFNEISEIQPSNSGTLKYGLA
;
A
#
# COMPACT_ATOMS: atom_id res chain seq x y z
N ILE A 1 -20.56 -0.84 -13.56
CA ILE A 1 -20.26 0.56 -13.94
C ILE A 1 -20.86 1.44 -12.86
N ARG A 2 -20.09 2.37 -12.27
CA ARG A 2 -20.65 3.28 -11.25
C ARG A 2 -21.88 3.99 -11.81
N GLY A 3 -23.00 3.96 -11.07
CA GLY A 3 -24.29 4.48 -11.54
C GLY A 3 -25.18 3.48 -12.26
N THR A 4 -24.79 2.20 -12.36
CA THR A 4 -25.62 1.11 -12.92
C THR A 4 -25.48 -0.16 -12.08
N ASN A 5 -26.43 -1.10 -12.23
CA ASN A 5 -26.39 -2.40 -11.55
C ASN A 5 -25.56 -3.47 -12.30
N TYR A 6 -24.89 -3.11 -13.40
CA TYR A 6 -24.12 -4.05 -14.21
C TYR A 6 -22.65 -4.09 -13.79
N GLN A 7 -22.10 -5.29 -13.63
CA GLN A 7 -20.65 -5.49 -13.43
C GLN A 7 -19.96 -5.61 -14.80
N SER A 8 -18.79 -4.98 -14.93
CA SER A 8 -18.02 -4.97 -16.18
C SER A 8 -16.52 -4.93 -15.85
N PRO A 9 -15.64 -5.53 -16.68
CA PRO A 9 -14.19 -5.46 -16.48
C PRO A 9 -13.71 -4.01 -16.35
N HIS A 10 -12.84 -3.76 -15.35
CA HIS A 10 -12.34 -2.42 -14.99
C HIS A 10 -13.42 -1.36 -14.69
N GLY A 11 -14.69 -1.74 -14.58
CA GLY A 11 -15.81 -0.81 -14.41
C GLY A 11 -16.17 -0.01 -15.67
N ILE A 12 -15.62 -0.36 -16.83
CA ILE A 12 -15.77 0.35 -18.12
C ILE A 12 -16.88 -0.31 -18.97
N PRO A 13 -17.74 0.44 -19.69
CA PRO A 13 -18.70 -0.15 -20.63
C PRO A 13 -18.03 -0.94 -21.77
N ILE A 14 -18.66 -2.02 -22.23
CA ILE A 14 -18.10 -2.95 -23.23
C ILE A 14 -17.77 -2.24 -24.57
N ASP A 15 -18.63 -1.33 -25.03
CA ASP A 15 -18.38 -0.54 -26.25
C ASP A 15 -17.11 0.32 -26.17
N LEU A 16 -16.71 0.77 -24.97
CA LEU A 16 -15.45 1.46 -24.79
C LEU A 16 -14.29 0.48 -24.66
N LEU A 17 -14.48 -0.66 -24.01
CA LEU A 17 -13.47 -1.70 -23.86
C LEU A 17 -12.97 -2.22 -25.21
N ASP A 18 -13.87 -2.38 -26.19
CA ASP A 18 -13.53 -2.82 -27.56
C ASP A 18 -12.66 -1.81 -28.32
N ARG A 19 -12.56 -0.57 -27.86
CA ARG A 19 -11.74 0.50 -28.46
C ARG A 19 -10.41 0.72 -27.73
N LEU A 20 -10.14 -0.04 -26.66
CA LEU A 20 -8.97 0.13 -25.82
C LEU A 20 -7.91 -0.96 -26.07
N LEU A 21 -6.65 -0.54 -26.11
CA LEU A 21 -5.51 -1.45 -26.01
C LEU A 21 -5.16 -1.63 -24.52
N ILE A 22 -5.34 -2.83 -24.00
CA ILE A 22 -5.02 -3.15 -22.61
C ILE A 22 -3.55 -3.60 -22.54
N ILE A 23 -2.74 -2.86 -21.77
CA ILE A 23 -1.36 -3.23 -21.45
C ILE A 23 -1.30 -3.58 -19.97
N SER A 24 -0.95 -4.83 -19.66
CA SER A 24 -0.80 -5.31 -18.29
C SER A 24 0.57 -4.94 -17.74
N THR A 25 0.61 -4.55 -16.47
CA THR A 25 1.84 -4.33 -15.70
C THR A 25 1.98 -5.40 -14.64
N ASP A 26 3.19 -5.90 -14.44
CA ASP A 26 3.49 -6.88 -13.39
C ASP A 26 4.02 -6.19 -12.13
N SER A 27 3.94 -6.91 -11.01
CA SER A 27 4.49 -6.46 -9.73
C SER A 27 6.02 -6.40 -9.79
N TYR A 28 6.59 -5.35 -9.23
CA TYR A 28 8.05 -5.20 -9.13
C TYR A 28 8.67 -6.29 -8.25
N THR A 29 9.87 -6.71 -8.65
CA THR A 29 10.76 -7.56 -7.87
C THR A 29 11.52 -6.76 -6.82
N ASP A 30 12.09 -7.45 -5.83
CA ASP A 30 12.91 -6.85 -4.76
C ASP A 30 14.06 -5.98 -5.30
N LYS A 31 14.73 -6.47 -6.36
CA LYS A 31 15.83 -5.76 -7.02
C LYS A 31 15.36 -4.49 -7.72
N GLU A 32 14.20 -4.52 -8.36
CA GLU A 32 13.62 -3.35 -9.02
C GLU A 32 13.18 -2.30 -8.00
N ILE A 33 12.58 -2.72 -6.88
CA ILE A 33 12.21 -1.80 -5.79
C ILE A 33 13.46 -1.15 -5.20
N GLN A 34 14.52 -1.91 -4.94
CA GLN A 34 15.77 -1.33 -4.44
C GLN A 34 16.35 -0.31 -5.42
N ALA A 35 16.34 -0.61 -6.73
CA ALA A 35 16.81 0.31 -7.77
C ALA A 35 15.96 1.59 -7.84
N ILE A 36 14.63 1.46 -7.79
CA ILE A 36 13.71 2.61 -7.79
C ILE A 36 13.96 3.48 -6.56
N LEU A 37 14.10 2.88 -5.38
CA LEU A 37 14.37 3.62 -4.13
C LEU A 37 15.72 4.32 -4.19
N LYS A 38 16.74 3.69 -4.78
CA LYS A 38 18.06 4.31 -4.97
C LYS A 38 17.99 5.54 -5.85
N ILE A 39 17.32 5.44 -7.01
CA ILE A 39 17.09 6.59 -7.91
C ILE A 39 16.34 7.71 -7.18
N ARG A 40 15.38 7.36 -6.31
CA ARG A 40 14.63 8.37 -5.53
C ARG A 40 15.48 9.05 -4.47
N CYS A 41 16.37 8.33 -3.81
CA CYS A 41 17.33 8.94 -2.89
C CYS A 41 18.28 9.90 -3.63
N GLU A 42 18.75 9.51 -4.82
CA GLU A 42 19.59 10.38 -5.67
C GLU A 42 18.83 11.65 -6.10
N GLU A 43 17.58 11.52 -6.55
CA GLU A 43 16.75 12.66 -6.98
C GLU A 43 16.38 13.62 -5.82
N GLU A 44 16.21 13.09 -4.60
CA GLU A 44 15.92 13.90 -3.41
C GLU A 44 17.17 14.42 -2.69
N ASP A 45 18.37 14.22 -3.26
CA ASP A 45 19.68 14.55 -2.65
C ASP A 45 19.80 13.99 -1.21
N VAL A 46 19.45 12.71 -1.03
CA VAL A 46 19.48 12.01 0.27
C VAL A 46 20.55 10.93 0.28
N ASP A 47 21.61 11.16 1.06
CA ASP A 47 22.59 10.11 1.36
C ASP A 47 21.97 9.07 2.30
N ILE A 48 21.85 7.84 1.82
CA ILE A 48 21.32 6.70 2.58
C ILE A 48 22.37 5.60 2.66
N SER A 49 22.52 5.02 3.86
CA SER A 49 23.37 3.83 4.01
C SER A 49 22.77 2.63 3.28
N GLU A 50 23.62 1.82 2.64
CA GLU A 50 23.21 0.57 1.96
C GLU A 50 22.38 -0.33 2.89
N ASP A 51 22.80 -0.35 4.15
CA ASP A 51 22.16 -1.04 5.23
C ASP A 51 20.71 -0.57 5.47
N ALA A 52 20.48 0.74 5.44
CA ALA A 52 19.16 1.35 5.57
C ALA A 52 18.31 1.12 4.30
N LEU A 53 18.94 1.16 3.12
CA LEU A 53 18.28 0.90 1.84
C LEU A 53 17.70 -0.52 1.77
N VAL A 54 18.42 -1.53 2.26
CA VAL A 54 17.90 -2.91 2.34
C VAL A 54 16.67 -3.01 3.25
N VAL A 55 16.68 -2.33 4.40
CA VAL A 55 15.53 -2.30 5.31
C VAL A 55 14.34 -1.60 4.65
N LEU A 56 14.57 -0.48 3.97
CA LEU A 56 13.53 0.26 3.26
C LEU A 56 12.91 -0.55 2.13
N THR A 57 13.73 -1.29 1.38
CA THR A 57 13.29 -2.19 0.30
C THR A 57 12.36 -3.26 0.85
N ARG A 58 12.73 -3.89 1.98
CA ARG A 58 11.87 -4.87 2.65
C ARG A 58 10.54 -4.28 3.11
N ILE A 59 10.54 -3.05 3.62
CA ILE A 59 9.30 -2.33 3.97
C ILE A 59 8.45 -2.09 2.71
N GLY A 60 9.06 -1.66 1.60
CA GLY A 60 8.38 -1.46 0.32
C GLY A 60 7.73 -2.73 -0.23
N MET A 61 8.39 -3.88 -0.07
CA MET A 61 7.87 -5.21 -0.43
C MET A 61 6.69 -5.64 0.44
N GLN A 62 6.72 -5.35 1.74
CA GLN A 62 5.67 -5.75 2.68
C GLN A 62 4.44 -4.83 2.68
N THR A 63 4.61 -3.59 2.23
CA THR A 63 3.56 -2.55 2.27
C THR A 63 3.26 -2.03 0.86
N SER A 64 3.83 -0.88 0.50
CA SER A 64 3.76 -0.33 -0.85
C SER A 64 5.00 0.50 -1.16
N LEU A 65 5.38 0.52 -2.44
CA LEU A 65 6.46 1.38 -2.95
C LEU A 65 6.20 2.87 -2.65
N ARG A 66 4.94 3.29 -2.71
CA ARG A 66 4.53 4.67 -2.39
C ARG A 66 4.88 5.05 -0.95
N TYR A 67 4.56 4.18 0.00
CA TYR A 67 4.88 4.40 1.41
C TYR A 67 6.39 4.43 1.64
N ALA A 68 7.15 3.52 1.02
CA ALA A 68 8.60 3.51 1.13
C ALA A 68 9.24 4.82 0.61
N ILE A 69 8.75 5.40 -0.49
CA ILE A 69 9.23 6.70 -0.99
C ILE A 69 8.95 7.83 0.01
N GLN A 70 7.75 7.87 0.61
CA GLN A 70 7.42 8.87 1.63
C GLN A 70 8.32 8.77 2.87
N LEU A 71 8.78 7.56 3.19
CA LEU A 71 9.72 7.34 4.28
C LEU A 71 11.11 7.92 4.00
N ILE A 72 11.54 8.06 2.73
CA ILE A 72 12.85 8.65 2.38
C ILE A 72 12.90 10.09 2.87
N THR A 73 11.94 10.92 2.46
CA THR A 73 11.89 12.34 2.80
C THR A 73 11.81 12.55 4.32
N THR A 74 10.97 11.76 4.99
CA THR A 74 10.77 11.89 6.45
C THR A 74 11.97 11.35 7.24
N ALA A 75 12.64 10.28 6.76
CA ALA A 75 13.88 9.79 7.35
C ALA A 75 15.03 10.80 7.20
N ASN A 76 15.11 11.50 6.07
CA ASN A 76 16.05 12.60 5.88
C ASN A 76 15.81 13.72 6.91
N LEU A 77 14.56 14.12 7.14
CA LEU A 77 14.24 15.15 8.16
C LEU A 77 14.67 14.71 9.58
N VAL A 78 14.49 13.43 9.91
CA VAL A 78 14.95 12.87 11.20
C VAL A 78 16.48 12.85 11.28
N CYS A 79 17.16 12.46 10.20
CA CYS A 79 18.62 12.48 10.09
C CYS A 79 19.17 13.90 10.29
N ARG A 80 18.60 14.89 9.60
CA ARG A 80 18.99 16.31 9.74
C ARG A 80 18.74 16.83 11.15
N LYS A 81 17.65 16.39 11.80
CA LYS A 81 17.36 16.74 13.20
C LYS A 81 18.41 16.21 14.18
N ARG A 82 18.98 15.02 13.94
CA ARG A 82 20.13 14.50 14.72
C ARG A 82 21.49 15.06 14.27
N LYS A 83 21.51 15.97 13.30
CA LYS A 83 22.72 16.50 12.65
C LYS A 83 23.56 15.41 11.97
N GLY A 84 22.91 14.35 11.49
CA GLY A 84 23.55 13.33 10.67
C GLY A 84 23.68 13.78 9.22
N LEU A 85 24.68 13.23 8.52
CA LEU A 85 24.89 13.46 7.08
C LEU A 85 24.22 12.36 6.25
N GLU A 86 24.25 11.12 6.73
CA GLU A 86 23.72 9.94 6.04
C GLU A 86 22.59 9.28 6.85
N VAL A 87 21.50 8.89 6.19
CA VAL A 87 20.34 8.22 6.78
C VAL A 87 20.70 6.78 7.18
N SER A 88 20.45 6.46 8.45
CA SER A 88 20.73 5.14 9.03
C SER A 88 19.46 4.30 9.21
N LYS A 89 19.64 3.01 9.51
CA LYS A 89 18.52 2.09 9.85
C LYS A 89 17.67 2.61 11.01
N GLU A 90 18.26 3.34 11.95
CA GLU A 90 17.58 3.87 13.12
C GLU A 90 16.60 4.99 12.75
N ASP A 91 16.99 5.85 11.81
CA ASP A 91 16.12 6.92 11.31
C ASP A 91 14.88 6.32 10.65
N ILE A 92 15.05 5.28 9.81
CA ILE A 92 13.94 4.56 9.16
C ILE A 92 13.02 3.91 10.19
N ARG A 93 13.57 3.21 11.18
CA ARG A 93 12.77 2.58 12.25
C ARG A 93 11.95 3.62 13.02
N LYS A 94 12.55 4.77 13.33
CA LYS A 94 11.87 5.86 14.02
C LYS A 94 10.71 6.40 13.19
N VAL A 95 10.92 6.67 11.92
CA VAL A 95 9.87 7.16 11.03
C VAL A 95 8.78 6.11 10.82
N TYR A 96 9.15 4.83 10.66
CA TYR A 96 8.20 3.73 10.54
C TYR A 96 7.28 3.58 11.76
N SER A 97 7.77 3.94 12.96
CA SER A 97 6.95 3.99 14.18
C SER A 97 6.03 5.21 14.25
N LEU A 98 6.42 6.32 13.62
CA LEU A 98 5.64 7.58 13.64
C LEU A 98 4.54 7.60 12.58
N PHE A 99 4.80 7.03 11.40
CA PHE A 99 3.89 7.05 10.28
C PHE A 99 3.42 5.63 9.95
N MET A 100 2.10 5.40 10.03
CA MET A 100 1.50 4.11 9.72
C MET A 100 1.22 3.97 8.22
N ASP A 101 1.36 2.77 7.69
CA ASP A 101 0.83 2.39 6.38
C ASP A 101 -0.67 2.04 6.48
N GLU A 102 -1.31 1.84 5.33
CA GLU A 102 -2.74 1.53 5.22
C GLU A 102 -3.14 0.25 5.98
N ALA A 103 -2.34 -0.82 5.89
CA ALA A 103 -2.70 -2.07 6.55
C ALA A 103 -2.63 -1.93 8.08
N ARG A 104 -1.60 -1.25 8.60
CA ARG A 104 -1.51 -0.96 10.04
C ARG A 104 -2.59 0.01 10.51
N SER A 105 -2.92 1.03 9.73
CA SER A 105 -3.95 2.01 10.12
C SER A 105 -5.36 1.40 10.12
N THR A 106 -5.68 0.54 9.16
CA THR A 106 -6.95 -0.19 9.14
C THR A 106 -7.06 -1.20 10.27
N LEU A 107 -5.96 -1.88 10.65
CA LEU A 107 -5.93 -2.75 11.82
C LEU A 107 -6.17 -1.95 13.11
N PHE A 108 -5.47 -0.83 13.28
CA PHE A 108 -5.65 0.06 14.42
C PHE A 108 -7.11 0.52 14.54
N LEU A 109 -7.75 0.91 13.43
CA LEU A 109 -9.16 1.30 13.43
C LEU A 109 -10.11 0.15 13.82
N LYS A 110 -9.79 -1.09 13.44
CA LYS A 110 -10.58 -2.27 13.83
C LYS A 110 -10.44 -2.59 15.32
N GLU A 111 -9.24 -2.46 15.87
CA GLU A 111 -8.96 -2.75 17.29
C GLU A 111 -9.62 -1.71 18.20
N TYR A 112 -9.51 -0.43 17.85
CA TYR A 112 -10.08 0.69 18.61
C TYR A 112 -11.48 1.07 18.12
N GLN A 113 -12.13 0.21 17.33
CA GLN A 113 -13.41 0.47 16.70
C GLN A 113 -14.39 1.05 17.73
N GLN A 114 -14.56 0.39 18.88
CA GLN A 114 -15.47 0.78 19.96
C GLN A 114 -15.34 2.24 20.47
N GLU A 115 -14.17 2.84 20.33
CA GLU A 115 -13.90 4.23 20.75
C GLU A 115 -14.25 5.28 19.67
N PHE A 116 -14.49 4.84 18.42
CA PHE A 116 -14.86 5.71 17.31
C PHE A 116 -16.38 5.94 17.22
N MET A 117 -16.76 7.14 16.78
CA MET A 117 -18.11 7.69 16.85
C MET A 117 -19.17 6.96 16.00
N PHE A 118 -18.76 6.14 15.03
CA PHE A 118 -19.65 5.42 14.11
C PHE A 118 -19.24 3.96 14.00
N ASN A 119 -19.76 3.12 14.91
CA ASN A 119 -19.48 1.68 14.97
C ASN A 119 -20.59 0.79 14.41
N GLU A 120 -21.33 1.28 13.43
CA GLU A 120 -22.27 0.43 12.70
C GLU A 120 -21.54 -0.28 11.55
N ILE A 121 -20.56 -1.14 11.88
CA ILE A 121 -20.29 -2.26 10.99
C ILE A 121 -21.45 -3.22 11.23
N SER A 122 -22.52 -3.05 10.46
CA SER A 122 -23.51 -4.11 10.29
C SER A 122 -22.72 -5.33 9.85
N GLU A 123 -22.73 -6.39 10.65
CA GLU A 123 -22.21 -7.68 10.22
C GLU A 123 -22.80 -7.97 8.85
N ILE A 124 -21.97 -7.94 7.80
CA ILE A 124 -22.39 -8.42 6.48
C ILE A 124 -22.52 -9.92 6.65
N GLN A 125 -23.71 -10.35 7.08
CA GLN A 125 -24.15 -11.72 7.04
C GLN A 125 -23.94 -12.18 5.59
N PRO A 126 -23.17 -13.26 5.34
CA PRO A 126 -23.04 -13.77 3.99
C PRO A 126 -24.43 -14.14 3.50
N SER A 127 -24.92 -13.42 2.49
CA SER A 127 -26.19 -13.72 1.84
C SER A 127 -26.14 -15.17 1.38
N ASN A 128 -26.91 -16.04 2.04
CA ASN A 128 -27.16 -17.42 1.62
C ASN A 128 -27.65 -17.38 0.17
N SER A 129 -26.74 -17.61 -0.78
CA SER A 129 -27.09 -17.89 -2.15
C SER A 129 -27.65 -19.31 -2.17
N GLY A 130 -28.94 -19.39 -2.56
CA GLY A 130 -29.77 -20.57 -2.41
C GLY A 130 -29.16 -21.82 -3.05
N THR A 131 -28.99 -22.85 -2.24
CA THR A 131 -28.86 -24.22 -2.72
C THR A 131 -30.23 -24.67 -3.24
N LEU A 132 -30.49 -24.46 -4.53
CA LEU A 132 -31.57 -25.15 -5.23
C LEU A 132 -31.23 -26.65 -5.27
N LYS A 133 -31.76 -27.40 -4.31
CA LYS A 133 -31.84 -28.86 -4.35
C LYS A 133 -32.75 -29.27 -5.52
N TYR A 134 -32.17 -29.55 -6.69
CA TYR A 134 -32.82 -30.46 -7.63
C TYR A 134 -32.52 -31.89 -7.16
N GLY A 135 -33.47 -32.46 -6.44
CA GLY A 135 -33.54 -33.90 -6.24
C GLY A 135 -33.99 -34.56 -7.53
N LEU A 136 -33.09 -35.32 -8.15
CA LEU A 136 -33.45 -36.33 -9.14
C LEU A 136 -33.56 -37.67 -8.39
N ALA A 137 -34.74 -38.26 -8.46
CA ALA A 137 -34.95 -39.69 -8.33
C ALA A 137 -34.59 -40.37 -9.67
#